data_AF-A0A3A9UCH3-F1
#
_entry.id   AF-A0A3A9UCH3-F1
#
_cell.length_a   1.000
_cell.length_b   1.000
_cell.length_c   1.000
_cell.angle_alpha   90.00
_cell.angle_beta   90.00
_cell.angle_gamma   90.00
#
_symmetry.space_group_name_H-M   'P 1'
#
loop_
_entity.id
_entity.type
_entity.pdbx_description
1 polymer ?
#
loop_
_entity_poly.entity_id
_entity_poly.type
_entity_poly.pdbx_seq_one_letter_code
_entity_poly.pdbx_strand_id
1 'polypeptide(L)'
;MDVKEVRRLNLEYLIAVIGSIKALSDLVDTDANYISQLKNGNSNKKMGDKFARKLEKAFEKPVGWMDKLQVSKDDNVGHLNDEDLLTLAVKNVINQLIAAGIYEPKKSIDSEAVTSLIITEYKNLINSKDAKRSGGNESHQAL
;
A
#
# COMPACT_ATOMS: atom_id res chain seq x y z
N MET A 1 -14.34 -13.33 -1.76
CA MET A 1 -14.27 -12.46 -0.57
C MET A 1 -15.59 -11.73 -0.42
N ASP A 2 -16.21 -11.73 0.76
CA ASP A 2 -17.46 -10.99 0.98
C ASP A 2 -17.21 -9.47 1.16
N VAL A 3 -18.26 -8.65 1.03
CA VAL A 3 -18.17 -7.18 1.19
C VAL A 3 -17.66 -6.77 2.59
N LYS A 4 -17.90 -7.58 3.63
CA LYS A 4 -17.45 -7.26 5.00
C LYS A 4 -15.95 -7.42 5.14
N GLU A 5 -15.39 -8.43 4.49
CA GLU A 5 -13.96 -8.67 4.43
C GLU A 5 -13.26 -7.63 3.57
N VAL A 6 -13.82 -7.26 2.41
CA VAL A 6 -13.32 -6.13 1.60
C VAL A 6 -13.23 -4.85 2.44
N ARG A 7 -14.30 -4.53 3.18
CA ARG A 7 -14.32 -3.36 4.07
C ARG A 7 -13.29 -3.43 5.18
N ARG A 8 -13.01 -4.63 5.72
CA ARG A 8 -12.00 -4.85 6.75
C ARG A 8 -10.59 -4.60 6.20
N LEU A 9 -10.31 -5.07 4.98
CA LEU A 9 -9.04 -4.82 4.30
C LEU A 9 -8.84 -3.34 4.00
N ASN A 10 -9.88 -2.68 3.48
CA ASN A 10 -9.86 -1.24 3.24
C ASN A 10 -9.70 -0.45 4.55
N LEU A 11 -10.27 -0.93 5.66
CA LEU A 11 -10.04 -0.34 6.99
C LEU A 11 -8.58 -0.45 7.43
N GLU A 12 -7.92 -1.61 7.24
CA GLU A 12 -6.49 -1.77 7.53
C GLU A 12 -5.65 -0.77 6.74
N TYR A 13 -5.97 -0.58 5.46
CA TYR A 13 -5.31 0.42 4.63
C TYR A 13 -5.51 1.85 5.18
N LEU A 14 -6.74 2.25 5.50
CA LEU A 14 -7.00 3.58 6.04
C LEU A 14 -6.28 3.83 7.38
N ILE A 15 -6.17 2.80 8.24
CA ILE A 15 -5.38 2.87 9.48
C ILE A 15 -3.90 3.08 9.17
N ALA A 16 -3.36 2.39 8.17
CA ALA A 16 -1.97 2.55 7.76
C ALA A 16 -1.71 3.94 7.15
N VAL A 17 -2.63 4.45 6.34
CA VAL A 17 -2.55 5.79 5.73
C VAL A 17 -2.50 6.89 6.79
N ILE A 18 -3.35 6.82 7.82
CA ILE A 18 -3.41 7.83 8.88
C ILE A 18 -2.41 7.55 10.02
N GLY A 19 -1.72 6.41 9.98
CA GLY A 19 -0.64 6.03 10.89
C GLY A 19 -1.06 5.33 12.19
N SER A 20 -2.30 5.47 12.67
CA SER A 20 -2.74 4.74 13.87
C SER A 20 -4.27 4.61 14.00
N ILE A 21 -4.71 3.63 14.80
CA ILE A 21 -6.12 3.47 15.18
C ILE A 21 -6.62 4.69 15.96
N LYS A 22 -5.78 5.30 16.81
CA LYS A 22 -6.15 6.49 17.58
C LYS A 22 -6.39 7.69 16.65
N ALA A 23 -5.51 7.92 15.68
CA ALA A 23 -5.69 8.97 14.69
C ALA A 23 -6.97 8.75 13.86
N LEU A 24 -7.26 7.50 13.47
CA LEU A 24 -8.51 7.18 12.78
C LEU A 24 -9.74 7.44 13.67
N SER A 25 -9.68 7.00 14.92
CA SER A 25 -10.72 7.22 15.95
C SER A 25 -11.06 8.69 16.11
N ASP A 26 -10.04 9.56 16.13
CA ASP A 26 -10.21 11.00 16.26
C ASP A 26 -10.79 11.62 14.98
N LEU A 27 -10.30 11.20 13.80
CA LEU A 27 -10.79 11.70 12.51
C LEU A 27 -12.27 11.36 12.29
N VAL A 28 -12.66 10.13 12.60
CA VAL A 28 -14.03 9.67 12.37
C VAL A 28 -14.89 9.72 13.62
N ASP A 29 -14.49 10.39 14.70
CA ASP A 29 -15.25 10.49 15.96
C ASP A 29 -15.92 9.16 16.33
N THR A 30 -15.11 8.12 16.48
CA THR A 30 -15.56 6.74 16.74
C THR A 30 -14.58 6.06 17.66
N ASP A 31 -15.09 5.35 18.67
CA ASP A 31 -14.30 4.64 19.66
C ASP A 31 -13.20 3.73 19.05
N ALA A 32 -11.97 3.90 19.54
CA ALA A 32 -10.79 3.16 19.08
C ALA A 32 -10.90 1.63 19.32
N ASN A 33 -11.57 1.19 20.40
CA ASN A 33 -11.81 -0.24 20.64
C ASN A 33 -12.80 -0.80 19.63
N TYR A 34 -13.82 -0.04 19.22
CA TYR A 34 -14.72 -0.45 18.14
C TYR A 34 -13.95 -0.66 16.83
N ILE A 35 -13.08 0.29 16.45
CA ILE A 35 -12.23 0.17 15.26
C ILE A 35 -11.29 -1.04 15.36
N SER A 36 -10.67 -1.26 16.52
CA SER A 36 -9.80 -2.43 16.79
C SER A 36 -10.56 -3.75 16.64
N GLN A 37 -11.79 -3.83 17.15
CA GLN A 37 -12.67 -5.00 17.01
C GLN A 37 -13.01 -5.30 15.56
N LEU A 38 -13.28 -4.27 14.75
CA LEU A 38 -13.53 -4.42 13.32
C LEU A 38 -12.29 -4.91 12.57
N LYS A 39 -11.11 -4.32 12.85
CA LYS A 39 -9.83 -4.66 12.21
C LYS A 39 -9.48 -6.13 12.39
N ASN A 40 -9.53 -6.61 13.64
CA ASN A 40 -8.98 -7.92 14.00
C ASN A 40 -9.80 -9.12 13.49
N GLY A 41 -10.97 -8.90 12.88
CA GLY A 41 -11.74 -9.94 12.15
C GLY A 41 -12.36 -11.06 13.00
N ASN A 42 -11.80 -11.33 14.19
CA ASN A 42 -12.15 -12.37 15.16
C ASN A 42 -13.32 -12.01 16.07
N SER A 43 -13.83 -10.78 15.99
CA SER A 43 -15.03 -10.39 16.73
C SER A 43 -16.27 -10.65 15.86
N ASN A 44 -17.40 -11.00 16.49
CA ASN A 44 -18.70 -11.09 15.80
C ASN A 44 -19.15 -9.75 15.19
N LYS A 45 -18.40 -8.66 15.41
CA LYS A 45 -18.68 -7.35 14.84
C LYS A 45 -18.01 -7.22 13.48
N LYS A 46 -18.84 -7.13 12.44
CA LYS A 46 -18.42 -6.78 11.08
C LYS A 46 -18.79 -5.34 10.76
N MET A 47 -18.10 -4.74 9.78
CA MET A 47 -18.35 -3.35 9.39
C MET A 47 -19.72 -3.19 8.72
N GLY A 48 -20.59 -2.39 9.34
CA GLY A 48 -21.88 -1.99 8.77
C GLY A 48 -21.77 -0.91 7.70
N ASP A 49 -22.84 -0.71 6.93
CA ASP A 49 -22.87 0.28 5.84
C ASP A 49 -22.68 1.71 6.34
N LYS A 50 -23.30 2.04 7.48
CA LYS A 50 -23.19 3.35 8.12
C LYS A 50 -21.74 3.72 8.42
N PHE A 51 -20.97 2.78 8.95
CA PHE A 51 -19.57 3.02 9.27
C PHE A 51 -18.70 3.08 8.01
N ALA A 52 -18.98 2.24 7.01
CA ALA A 52 -18.32 2.32 5.71
C ALA A 52 -18.51 3.69 5.04
N ARG A 53 -19.75 4.21 4.99
CA ARG A 53 -20.01 5.56 4.45
C ARG A 53 -19.33 6.66 5.25
N LYS A 54 -19.26 6.50 6.58
CA LYS A 54 -18.58 7.46 7.47
C LYS A 54 -17.10 7.56 7.11
N LEU A 55 -16.44 6.42 6.89
CA LEU A 55 -15.04 6.37 6.44
C LEU A 55 -14.88 6.99 5.05
N GLU A 56 -15.73 6.65 4.08
CA GLU A 56 -15.67 7.25 2.74
C GLU A 56 -15.75 8.78 2.79
N LYS A 57 -16.67 9.32 3.59
CA LYS A 57 -16.80 10.77 3.79
C LYS A 57 -15.57 11.39 4.44
N ALA A 58 -15.01 10.76 5.48
CA ALA A 58 -13.86 11.29 6.21
C ALA A 58 -12.56 11.31 5.38
N PHE A 59 -12.45 10.42 4.39
CA PHE A 59 -11.30 10.32 3.49
C PHE A 59 -11.58 10.88 2.09
N GLU A 60 -12.69 11.61 1.93
CA GLU A 60 -13.13 12.21 0.66
C GLU A 60 -13.15 11.20 -0.51
N LYS A 61 -13.59 9.97 -0.22
CA LYS A 61 -13.71 8.88 -1.20
C LYS A 61 -15.13 8.78 -1.75
N PRO A 62 -15.30 8.32 -3.00
CA PRO A 62 -16.61 8.12 -3.58
C PRO A 62 -17.40 7.04 -2.82
N VAL A 63 -18.72 7.17 -2.85
CA VAL A 63 -19.63 6.15 -2.30
C VAL A 63 -19.37 4.81 -3.00
N GLY A 64 -19.05 3.79 -2.21
CA GLY A 64 -18.79 2.42 -2.67
C GLY A 64 -17.31 2.09 -2.69
N TRP A 65 -16.44 3.05 -2.39
CA TRP A 65 -15.01 2.84 -2.26
C TRP A 65 -14.68 1.76 -1.22
N MET A 66 -15.36 1.76 -0.07
CA MET A 66 -15.14 0.74 0.97
C MET A 66 -15.64 -0.65 0.58
N ASP A 67 -16.50 -0.78 -0.44
CA ASP A 67 -17.11 -2.05 -0.88
C ASP A 67 -16.34 -2.74 -1.99
N LYS A 68 -15.41 -2.03 -2.62
CA LYS A 68 -14.52 -2.55 -3.67
C LYS A 68 -13.13 -2.70 -3.08
N LEU A 69 -12.44 -3.78 -3.39
CA LEU A 69 -11.08 -3.98 -2.92
C LEU A 69 -10.18 -2.90 -3.52
N GLN A 70 -9.59 -2.06 -2.67
CA GLN A 70 -8.76 -0.92 -3.10
C GLN A 70 -7.28 -1.27 -3.06
N VAL A 71 -6.93 -2.12 -2.08
CA VAL A 71 -5.62 -2.69 -1.93
C VAL A 71 -5.83 -4.18 -2.09
N SER A 72 -5.25 -4.78 -3.13
CA SER A 72 -5.02 -6.21 -3.09
C SER A 72 -4.13 -6.46 -1.88
N LYS A 73 -4.72 -6.95 -0.77
CA LYS A 73 -3.96 -7.77 0.15
C LYS A 73 -3.73 -9.04 -0.62
N ASP A 74 -2.72 -9.03 -1.47
CA ASP A 74 -2.26 -10.27 -2.04
C ASP A 74 -1.66 -11.04 -0.86
N ASP A 75 -2.41 -12.03 -0.40
CA ASP A 75 -1.86 -13.17 0.31
C ASP A 75 -0.77 -13.87 -0.54
N ASN A 76 -0.55 -13.45 -1.79
CA ASN A 76 0.52 -13.83 -2.71
C ASN A 76 1.83 -13.04 -2.61
N VAL A 77 2.11 -12.22 -1.58
CA VAL A 77 3.48 -11.64 -1.46
C VAL A 77 4.55 -12.73 -1.52
N GLY A 78 4.26 -13.93 -1.00
CA GLY A 78 5.14 -15.09 -1.08
C GLY A 78 5.37 -15.68 -2.49
N HIS A 79 4.60 -15.25 -3.49
CA HIS A 79 4.75 -15.63 -4.91
C HIS A 79 5.22 -14.48 -5.80
N LEU A 80 5.34 -13.27 -5.27
CA LEU A 80 5.87 -12.13 -6.01
C LEU A 80 7.38 -12.27 -6.14
N ASN A 81 7.90 -12.03 -7.34
CA ASN A 81 9.33 -11.87 -7.53
C ASN A 81 9.79 -10.51 -6.96
N ASP A 82 11.10 -10.29 -6.88
CA ASP A 82 11.69 -9.08 -6.32
C ASP A 82 11.19 -7.79 -6.99
N GLU A 83 10.84 -7.85 -8.28
CA GLU A 83 10.38 -6.72 -9.06
C GLU A 83 8.93 -6.34 -8.73
N ASP A 84 8.06 -7.33 -8.62
CA ASP A 84 6.66 -7.14 -8.26
C ASP A 84 6.54 -6.68 -6.79
N LEU A 85 7.40 -7.22 -5.91
CA LEU A 85 7.50 -6.80 -4.52
C LEU A 85 7.91 -5.33 -4.42
N LEU A 86 8.91 -4.92 -5.20
CA LEU A 86 9.35 -3.54 -5.25
C LEU A 86 8.27 -2.62 -5.81
N THR A 87 7.59 -3.04 -6.87
CA THR A 87 6.47 -2.30 -7.47
C THR A 87 5.38 -2.00 -6.43
N LEU A 88 5.00 -3.03 -5.67
CA LEU A 88 3.99 -2.91 -4.61
C LEU A 88 4.47 -1.99 -3.48
N ALA A 89 5.72 -2.15 -3.05
CA ALA A 89 6.31 -1.29 -2.02
C ALA A 89 6.34 0.18 -2.44
N VAL A 90 6.77 0.48 -3.67
CA VAL A 90 6.83 1.84 -4.22
C VAL A 90 5.43 2.45 -4.32
N LYS A 91 4.44 1.72 -4.84
CA LYS A 91 3.04 2.18 -4.88
C LYS A 91 2.54 2.55 -3.49
N ASN A 92 2.83 1.72 -2.49
CA ASN A 92 2.42 1.98 -1.11
C ASN A 92 3.08 3.24 -0.54
N VAL A 93 4.38 3.44 -0.77
CA VAL A 93 5.08 4.66 -0.33
C VAL A 93 4.52 5.90 -1.03
N ILE A 94 4.33 5.87 -2.35
CA ILE A 94 3.77 7.02 -3.09
C ILE A 94 2.38 7.37 -2.54
N ASN A 95 1.53 6.37 -2.31
CA ASN A 95 0.21 6.60 -1.74
C ASN A 95 0.27 7.24 -0.33
N GLN A 96 1.22 6.83 0.51
CA GLN A 96 1.44 7.46 1.81
C GLN A 96 1.92 8.93 1.67
N LEU A 97 2.82 9.20 0.73
CA LEU A 97 3.29 10.56 0.46
C LEU A 97 2.19 11.47 -0.08
N ILE A 98 1.32 10.95 -0.94
CA ILE A 98 0.12 11.66 -1.42
C ILE A 98 -0.81 11.96 -0.25
N ALA A 99 -1.10 10.96 0.58
CA ALA A 99 -1.98 11.14 1.72
C ALA A 99 -1.43 12.10 2.78
N ALA A 100 -0.10 12.16 2.92
CA ALA A 100 0.60 13.11 3.78
C ALA A 100 0.72 14.52 3.16
N GLY A 101 0.29 14.73 1.91
CA GLY A 101 0.43 15.99 1.19
C GLY A 101 1.89 16.35 0.83
N ILE A 102 2.81 15.39 0.95
CA ILE A 102 4.25 15.59 0.67
C ILE A 102 4.52 15.47 -0.83
N TYR A 103 3.74 14.63 -1.52
CA TYR A 103 3.83 14.43 -2.95
C TYR A 103 2.48 14.72 -3.62
N GLU A 104 2.46 15.76 -4.47
CA GLU A 104 1.37 15.98 -5.40
C GLU A 104 1.85 15.64 -6.81
N PRO A 105 1.24 14.67 -7.50
CA PRO A 105 1.59 14.39 -8.88
C PRO A 105 1.33 15.63 -9.73
N LYS A 106 2.37 16.15 -10.38
CA LYS A 106 2.22 17.24 -11.35
C LYS A 106 1.23 16.78 -12.42
N LYS A 107 0.35 17.66 -12.92
CA LYS A 107 -0.65 17.36 -13.97
C LYS A 107 -0.12 16.58 -15.19
N SER A 108 1.19 16.60 -15.45
CA SER A 108 1.85 15.90 -16.55
C SER A 108 2.53 14.56 -16.17
N ILE A 109 2.65 14.23 -14.88
CA ILE A 109 3.32 13.01 -14.40
C ILE A 109 2.43 12.37 -13.34
N ASP A 110 1.74 11.30 -13.73
CA ASP A 110 0.89 10.51 -12.83
C ASP A 110 1.73 9.62 -11.88
N SER A 111 1.07 9.06 -10.86
CA SER A 111 1.68 8.17 -9.86
C SER A 111 2.25 6.87 -10.48
N GLU A 112 1.67 6.42 -11.58
CA GLU A 112 2.03 5.17 -12.25
C GLU A 112 3.32 5.32 -13.07
N ALA A 113 3.52 6.48 -13.70
CA ALA A 113 4.74 6.90 -14.36
C ALA A 113 5.91 7.00 -13.36
N VAL A 114 5.67 7.60 -12.18
CA VAL A 114 6.71 7.67 -11.13
C VAL A 114 7.07 6.27 -10.62
N THR A 115 6.08 5.42 -10.39
CA THR A 115 6.31 4.02 -10.01
C THR A 115 7.18 3.31 -11.05
N SER A 116 6.85 3.48 -12.33
CA SER A 116 7.56 2.85 -13.45
C SER A 116 9.01 3.34 -13.57
N LEU A 117 9.25 4.64 -13.35
CA LEU A 117 10.60 5.21 -13.35
C LEU A 117 11.46 4.63 -12.22
N ILE A 118 10.90 4.50 -11.02
CA ILE A 118 11.61 3.95 -9.86
C ILE A 118 11.97 2.48 -10.08
N ILE A 119 11.04 1.66 -10.59
CA ILE A 119 11.31 0.24 -10.92
C ILE A 119 12.40 0.14 -11.97
N THR A 120 12.32 0.95 -13.02
CA THR A 120 13.32 0.99 -14.09
C THR A 120 14.71 1.28 -13.54
N GLU A 121 14.83 2.29 -12.67
CA GLU A 121 16.11 2.65 -12.06
C GLU A 121 16.66 1.55 -11.15
N TYR A 122 15.80 0.90 -10.37
CA TYR A 122 16.21 -0.24 -9.56
C TYR A 122 16.79 -1.38 -10.38
N LYS A 123 16.15 -1.74 -11.51
CA LYS A 123 16.67 -2.76 -12.43
C LYS A 123 18.04 -2.39 -12.96
N ASN A 124 18.22 -1.13 -13.36
CA ASN A 124 19.51 -0.63 -13.84
C ASN A 124 20.60 -0.79 -12.78
N LEU A 125 20.29 -0.46 -11.51
CA LEU A 125 21.22 -0.61 -10.40
C LEU A 125 21.58 -2.07 -10.12
N ILE A 126 20.61 -3.00 -10.13
CA ILE A 126 20.89 -4.44 -9.99
C ILE A 126 21.76 -4.95 -11.12
N ASN A 127 21.37 -4.68 -12.37
CA ASN A 127 22.14 -5.13 -13.54
C ASN A 127 23.58 -4.59 -13.50
N SER A 128 23.77 -3.34 -13.06
CA SER A 128 25.11 -2.76 -12.88
C SER A 128 25.93 -3.43 -11.77
N LYS A 129 25.29 -3.88 -10.69
CA LYS A 129 25.91 -4.59 -9.57
C LYS A 129 26.33 -5.99 -9.98
N ASP A 130 25.49 -6.70 -10.73
CA ASP A 130 25.78 -8.06 -11.19
C ASP A 130 26.83 -8.07 -12.31
N ALA A 131 26.81 -7.08 -13.21
CA ALA A 131 27.88 -6.88 -14.21
C ALA A 131 29.25 -6.66 -13.55
N LYS A 132 29.32 -5.88 -12.46
CA LYS A 132 30.55 -5.67 -11.69
C LYS A 132 31.02 -6.92 -10.94
N ARG A 133 30.11 -7.82 -10.53
CA ARG A 133 30.47 -9.11 -9.92
C ARG A 133 31.02 -10.10 -10.94
N SER A 134 30.50 -10.10 -12.17
CA SER A 134 30.98 -10.97 -13.25
C SER A 134 32.37 -10.59 -13.76
N GLY A 135 32.74 -9.30 -13.76
CA GLY A 135 34.05 -8.83 -14.23
C GLY A 135 35.21 -8.98 -13.22
N GLY A 136 34.94 -9.40 -11.99
CA GLY A 136 35.95 -9.51 -10.92
C GLY A 136 36.70 -10.85 -10.87
N ASN A 137 36.33 -11.84 -11.69
CA ASN A 137 36.89 -13.20 -11.63
C ASN A 137 37.95 -13.52 -12.70
N GLU A 138 38.36 -12.57 -13.55
CA GLU A 138 39.33 -12.83 -14.64
C GLU A 138 40.78 -12.38 -14.34
N SER A 139 41.16 -12.18 -13.07
CA SER A 139 42.49 -11.67 -12.72
C SER A 139 43.30 -12.59 -11.80
N HIS A 140 43.20 -13.92 -11.93
CA HIS A 140 44.12 -14.83 -11.23
C HIS A 140 44.39 -16.15 -11.96
N GLN A 141 44.68 -16.12 -13.26
CA GLN A 141 45.47 -17.18 -13.91
C GLN A 141 46.29 -16.59 -15.07
N ALA A 142 47.48 -16.09 -14.78
CA ALA A 142 48.53 -15.95 -15.79
C ALA A 142 49.91 -16.04 -15.11
N LEU A 143 50.50 -17.23 -15.28
CA LEU A 143 51.92 -17.59 -15.30
C LEU A 143 52.73 -17.45 -14.01
#